data_AF-A0A7T0BYF5-F1
#
_entry.id   AF-A0A7T0BYF5-F1
#
_cell.length_a   1.000
_cell.length_b   1.000
_cell.length_c   1.000
_cell.angle_alpha   90.00
_cell.angle_beta   90.00
_cell.angle_gamma   90.00
#
_symmetry.space_group_name_H-M   'P 1'
#
loop_
_entity.id
_entity.type
_entity.pdbx_description
1 polymer ?
#
loop_
_entity_poly.entity_id
_entity_poly.type
_entity_poly.pdbx_seq_one_letter_code
_entity_poly.pdbx_strand_id
1 'polypeptide(L)'
;MLHETLNYFFIWGKDVDKLPINYGMFSLKGDKAVANVINKFLSTAVPSVAIGGIPVGQARFDILQDESFKTPGGNYYDLFIGHIEKPLPSNPLPDYFFEPGNYDS
;
A
#
# COMPACT_ATOMS: atom_id res chain seq x y z
N MET A 1 5.63 -3.25 -6.01
CA MET A 1 4.29 -2.69 -6.26
C MET A 1 3.48 -2.46 -4.99
N LEU A 2 3.11 -3.48 -4.21
CA LEU A 2 2.28 -3.28 -3.00
C LEU A 2 2.90 -2.28 -1.99
N HIS A 3 4.16 -2.52 -1.63
CA HIS A 3 4.88 -1.69 -0.67
C HIS A 3 5.12 -0.27 -1.21
N GLU A 4 5.33 -0.09 -2.51
CA GLU A 4 5.49 1.22 -3.15
C GLU A 4 4.19 2.02 -3.08
N THR A 5 3.04 1.38 -3.33
CA THR A 5 1.72 2.02 -3.21
C THR A 5 1.48 2.49 -1.78
N LEU A 6 1.73 1.63 -0.78
CA LEU A 6 1.57 2.01 0.63
C LEU A 6 2.57 3.08 1.04
N ASN A 7 3.81 3.02 0.54
CA ASN A 7 4.81 4.04 0.79
C ASN A 7 4.35 5.39 0.24
N TYR A 8 3.87 5.44 -0.99
CA TYR A 8 3.46 6.68 -1.63
C TYR A 8 2.21 7.29 -0.98
N PHE A 9 1.12 6.54 -0.88
CA PHE A 9 -0.17 7.09 -0.43
C PHE A 9 -0.33 7.11 1.09
N PHE A 10 0.05 6.04 1.78
CA PHE A 10 -0.18 5.95 3.22
C PHE A 10 0.95 6.60 4.00
N ILE A 11 2.20 6.13 3.81
CA ILE A 11 3.36 6.59 4.56
C ILE A 11 3.62 8.07 4.27
N TRP A 12 3.73 8.46 3.01
CA TRP A 12 4.00 9.86 2.61
C TRP A 12 2.76 10.73 2.44
N GLY A 13 1.55 10.18 2.61
CA GLY A 13 0.30 10.94 2.63
C GLY A 13 0.01 11.67 1.33
N LYS A 14 0.41 11.12 0.17
CA LYS A 14 0.14 11.73 -1.14
C LYS A 14 -1.34 11.61 -1.49
N ASP A 15 -1.85 12.62 -2.19
CA ASP A 15 -3.25 12.69 -2.60
C ASP A 15 -3.65 11.56 -3.55
N VAL A 16 -4.90 11.15 -3.44
CA VAL A 16 -5.48 10.01 -4.14
C VAL A 16 -6.29 10.49 -5.36
N ASP A 17 -5.63 11.16 -6.29
CA ASP A 17 -6.28 11.58 -7.55
C ASP A 17 -6.53 10.37 -8.46
N LYS A 18 -5.63 9.38 -8.40
CA LYS A 18 -5.70 8.12 -9.14
C LYS A 18 -5.12 7.00 -8.30
N LEU A 19 -5.80 5.85 -8.28
CA LEU A 19 -5.34 4.66 -7.57
C LEU A 19 -4.69 3.66 -8.54
N PRO A 20 -3.61 2.97 -8.13
CA PRO A 20 -3.02 1.92 -8.94
C PRO A 20 -4.01 0.79 -9.23
N ILE A 21 -3.95 0.29 -10.46
CA ILE A 21 -4.77 -0.83 -10.96
C ILE A 21 -3.93 -2.05 -11.32
N ASN A 22 -2.61 -1.91 -11.39
CA ASN A 22 -1.67 -2.98 -11.73
C ASN A 22 -0.72 -3.21 -10.56
N TYR A 23 -0.67 -4.45 -10.11
CA TYR A 23 0.15 -4.95 -9.02
C TYR A 23 1.04 -6.12 -9.47
N GLY A 24 1.17 -6.34 -10.78
CA GLY A 24 2.00 -7.39 -11.37
C GLY A 24 1.41 -8.78 -11.21
N MET A 25 0.09 -8.88 -11.10
CA MET A 25 -0.57 -10.18 -11.04
C MET A 25 -0.64 -10.82 -12.42
N PHE A 26 -0.62 -12.15 -12.46
CA PHE A 26 -0.71 -12.92 -13.72
C PHE A 26 -2.03 -12.74 -14.49
N SER A 27 -3.02 -12.04 -13.93
CA SER A 27 -4.31 -11.83 -14.58
C SER A 27 -4.96 -10.52 -14.11
N LEU A 28 -5.83 -9.98 -14.97
CA LEU A 28 -6.69 -8.84 -14.63
C LEU A 28 -7.52 -9.09 -13.37
N LYS A 29 -7.99 -10.33 -13.17
CA LYS A 29 -8.74 -10.70 -11.96
C LYS A 29 -7.88 -10.59 -10.71
N GLY A 30 -6.62 -11.02 -10.78
CA GLY A 30 -5.66 -10.89 -9.70
C GLY A 30 -5.38 -9.44 -9.37
N ASP A 31 -5.08 -8.62 -10.37
CA ASP A 31 -4.79 -7.21 -10.18
C ASP A 31 -5.99 -6.46 -9.58
N LYS A 32 -7.21 -6.74 -10.09
CA LYS A 32 -8.44 -6.20 -9.49
C LYS A 32 -8.63 -6.62 -8.03
N ALA A 33 -8.31 -7.86 -7.67
CA ALA A 33 -8.43 -8.33 -6.30
C ALA A 33 -7.49 -7.56 -5.36
N VAL A 34 -6.22 -7.40 -5.75
CA VAL A 34 -5.23 -6.65 -4.96
C VAL A 34 -5.59 -5.18 -4.90
N ALA A 35 -5.93 -4.56 -6.04
CA ALA A 35 -6.35 -3.16 -6.11
C ALA A 35 -7.53 -2.88 -5.19
N ASN A 36 -8.55 -3.75 -5.17
CA ASN A 36 -9.71 -3.57 -4.29
C ASN A 36 -9.33 -3.58 -2.80
N VAL A 37 -8.43 -4.49 -2.39
CA VAL A 37 -7.98 -4.57 -0.99
C VAL A 37 -7.19 -3.31 -0.62
N ILE A 38 -6.28 -2.86 -1.47
CA ILE A 38 -5.48 -1.66 -1.21
C ILE A 38 -6.33 -0.40 -1.20
N ASN A 39 -7.25 -0.25 -2.15
CA ASN A 39 -8.14 0.90 -2.21
C ASN A 39 -9.02 0.99 -0.96
N LYS A 40 -9.50 -0.17 -0.48
CA LYS A 40 -10.26 -0.24 0.78
C LYS A 40 -9.39 0.08 2.00
N PHE A 41 -8.13 -0.35 2.03
CA PHE A 41 -7.20 0.02 3.09
C PHE A 41 -6.93 1.52 3.10
N LEU A 42 -6.59 2.11 1.95
CA LEU A 42 -6.25 3.53 1.86
C LEU A 42 -7.44 4.43 2.23
N SER A 43 -8.66 4.07 1.82
CA SER A 43 -9.86 4.86 2.12
C SER A 43 -10.26 4.85 3.60
N THR A 44 -9.82 3.86 4.38
CA THR A 44 -10.08 3.79 5.83
C THR A 44 -8.89 4.27 6.66
N ALA A 45 -7.68 3.85 6.30
CA ALA A 45 -6.48 4.09 7.10
C ALA A 45 -5.99 5.54 6.98
N VAL A 46 -5.99 6.13 5.77
CA VAL A 46 -5.48 7.50 5.56
C VAL A 46 -6.28 8.54 6.37
N PRO A 47 -7.62 8.54 6.37
CA PRO A 47 -8.38 9.44 7.24
C PRO A 47 -8.14 9.15 8.72
N SER A 48 -8.05 7.87 9.13
CA SER A 48 -7.85 7.49 10.53
C SER A 48 -6.53 8.03 11.09
N VAL A 49 -5.41 7.87 10.36
CA VAL A 49 -4.11 8.38 10.81
C VAL A 49 -4.04 9.91 10.76
N ALA A 50 -4.76 10.56 9.84
CA ALA A 50 -4.87 12.01 9.80
C ALA A 50 -5.64 12.57 11.01
N ILE A 51 -6.79 11.97 11.35
CA ILE A 51 -7.58 12.33 12.54
C ILE A 51 -6.79 12.07 13.83
N GLY A 52 -6.04 10.97 13.88
CA GLY A 52 -5.16 10.64 15.00
C GLY A 52 -3.91 11.52 15.13
N GLY A 53 -3.70 12.47 14.20
CA GLY A 53 -2.53 13.36 14.23
C GLY A 53 -1.20 12.65 13.97
N ILE A 54 -1.22 11.49 13.32
CA ILE A 54 -0.02 10.68 13.07
C ILE A 54 0.77 11.28 11.89
N PRO A 55 2.01 11.74 12.12
CA PRO A 55 2.84 12.34 11.07
C PRO A 55 3.13 11.38 9.93
N VAL A 56 3.31 11.91 8.72
CA VAL A 56 3.80 11.14 7.56
C VAL A 56 5.25 10.64 7.78
N GLY A 57 5.69 9.71 6.95
CA GLY A 57 7.03 9.13 6.99
C GLY A 57 7.14 8.02 8.04
N GLN A 58 8.19 8.05 8.86
CA GLN A 58 8.53 6.96 9.78
C GLN A 58 7.37 6.58 10.71
N ALA A 59 6.64 7.56 11.27
CA ALA A 59 5.56 7.26 12.22
C ALA A 59 4.43 6.41 11.60
N ARG A 60 4.10 6.62 10.32
CA ARG A 60 3.13 5.76 9.61
C ARG A 60 3.74 4.43 9.17
N PHE A 61 5.03 4.43 8.82
CA PHE A 61 5.75 3.20 8.51
C PHE A 61 5.77 2.25 9.72
N ASP A 62 6.06 2.78 10.92
CA ASP A 62 6.14 2.00 12.16
C ASP A 62 4.81 1.30 12.49
N ILE A 63 3.66 1.92 12.17
CA ILE A 63 2.34 1.29 12.35
C ILE A 63 2.18 0.03 11.49
N LEU A 64 2.73 0.03 10.27
CA LEU A 64 2.69 -1.15 9.39
C LEU A 64 3.61 -2.27 9.88
N GLN A 65 4.58 -1.96 10.73
CA GLN A 65 5.55 -2.90 11.30
C GLN A 65 5.23 -3.25 12.75
N ASP A 66 4.14 -2.73 13.31
CA ASP A 66 3.78 -2.95 14.71
C ASP A 66 3.39 -4.41 14.93
N GLU A 67 4.25 -5.15 15.63
CA GLU A 67 4.11 -6.57 15.95
C GLU A 67 2.90 -6.88 16.84
N SER A 68 2.29 -5.86 17.47
CA SER A 68 1.03 -6.03 18.18
C SER A 68 -0.15 -6.22 17.23
N PHE A 69 -0.04 -5.80 15.96
CA PHE A 69 -1.06 -6.01 14.93
C PHE A 69 -0.80 -7.28 14.13
N LYS A 70 -1.68 -8.26 14.32
CA LYS A 70 -1.67 -9.52 13.59
C LYS A 70 -2.94 -9.65 12.76
N THR A 71 -2.81 -10.24 11.58
CA THR A 71 -3.97 -10.75 10.84
C THR A 71 -4.71 -11.79 11.69
N PRO A 72 -5.99 -12.08 11.41
CA PRO A 72 -6.72 -13.16 12.08
C PRO A 72 -6.02 -14.53 12.02
N GLY A 73 -5.17 -14.73 11.00
CA GLY A 73 -4.32 -15.92 10.84
C GLY A 73 -2.99 -15.88 11.61
N GLY A 74 -2.75 -14.87 12.45
CA GLY A 74 -1.53 -14.73 13.24
C GLY A 74 -0.32 -14.15 12.50
N ASN A 75 -0.44 -13.85 11.21
CA ASN A 75 0.63 -13.28 10.41
C ASN A 75 0.78 -11.78 10.66
N TYR A 76 2.03 -11.31 10.68
CA TYR A 76 2.39 -9.90 10.69
C TYR A 76 2.24 -9.29 9.29
N TYR A 77 2.08 -7.97 9.23
CA TYR A 77 1.89 -7.26 7.97
C TYR A 77 3.16 -7.23 7.12
N ASP A 78 4.34 -7.19 7.76
CA ASP A 78 5.66 -7.24 7.12
C ASP A 78 5.85 -8.49 6.23
N LEU A 79 5.21 -9.61 6.56
CA LEU A 79 5.21 -10.84 5.75
C LEU A 79 4.58 -10.64 4.35
N PHE A 80 3.72 -9.64 4.20
CA PHE A 80 3.04 -9.33 2.94
C PHE A 80 3.66 -8.16 2.19
N ILE A 81 4.18 -7.18 2.92
CA ILE A 81 4.76 -5.95 2.33
C ILE A 81 6.28 -6.02 2.20
N GLY A 82 6.91 -7.02 2.82
CA GLY A 82 8.35 -7.12 2.99
C GLY A 82 8.84 -6.37 4.25
N HIS A 83 10.03 -6.73 4.70
CA HIS A 83 10.70 -6.05 5.80
C HIS A 83 11.76 -5.08 5.26
N ILE A 84 11.62 -3.81 5.60
CA ILE A 84 12.60 -2.74 5.32
C ILE A 84 12.80 -1.94 6.60
N GLU A 85 14.00 -1.47 6.89
CA GLU A 85 14.24 -0.76 8.16
C GLU A 85 13.68 0.66 8.18
N LYS A 86 13.48 1.24 6.98
CA LYS A 86 13.09 2.64 6.78
C LYS A 86 12.14 2.77 5.59
N PRO A 87 11.23 3.76 5.60
CA PRO A 87 10.36 4.01 4.46
C PRO A 87 11.19 4.32 3.20
N LEU A 88 10.68 3.88 2.06
CA LEU A 88 11.28 4.24 0.77
C LEU A 88 11.14 5.75 0.53
N PRO A 89 12.01 6.36 -0.30
CA PRO A 89 11.87 7.75 -0.70
C PRO A 89 10.46 8.06 -1.24
N SER A 90 10.00 9.30 -1.11
CA SER A 90 8.67 9.73 -1.58
C SER A 90 8.62 9.96 -3.11
N ASN A 91 9.21 9.05 -3.87
CA ASN A 91 9.25 9.13 -5.33
C ASN A 91 7.84 8.90 -5.90
N PRO A 92 7.46 9.58 -7.00
CA PRO A 92 6.24 9.28 -7.73
C PRO A 92 6.13 7.80 -8.09
N LEU A 93 4.92 7.25 -8.05
CA LEU A 93 4.66 5.94 -8.62
C LEU A 93 4.82 6.00 -10.14
N PRO A 94 5.51 5.04 -10.75
CA PRO A 94 5.60 4.94 -12.21
C PRO A 94 4.24 4.79 -12.89
N ASP A 95 4.11 5.27 -14.13
CA ASP A 95 2.84 5.27 -14.88
C ASP A 95 2.23 3.87 -15.03
N TYR A 96 3.06 2.82 -15.15
CA TYR A 96 2.59 1.44 -15.32
C TYR A 96 1.74 0.91 -14.16
N PHE A 97 1.81 1.52 -12.96
CA PHE A 97 0.91 1.20 -11.84
C PHE A 97 -0.55 1.48 -12.19
N PHE A 98 -0.78 2.41 -13.12
CA PHE A 98 -2.08 2.95 -13.46
C PHE A 98 -2.58 2.51 -14.84
N GLU A 99 -1.87 1.59 -15.48
CA GLU A 99 -2.20 0.96 -16.75
C GLU A 99 -2.50 -0.52 -16.52
N PRO A 100 -3.36 -1.17 -17.32
CA PRO A 100 -3.57 -2.61 -17.23
C PRO A 100 -2.25 -3.39 -17.37
N GLY A 101 -2.10 -4.48 -16.62
CA GLY A 101 -0.98 -5.39 -16.79
C GLY A 101 -0.98 -6.05 -18.16
N ASN A 102 0.19 -6.54 -18.59
CA ASN A 102 0.27 -7.40 -19.77
C ASN A 102 -0.09 -8.82 -19.34
N TYR A 103 -1.30 -9.26 -19.70
CA TYR A 103 -1.78 -10.59 -19.38
C TYR A 103 -1.64 -11.47 -20.63
N ASP A 104 -0.88 -12.55 -20.53
CA ASP A 104 -0.81 -13.54 -21.60
C ASP A 104 -2.23 -14.03 -21.91
N SER A 105 -2.60 -13.90 -23.19
CA SER A 105 -3.94 -14.24 -23.72
C SER A 105 -4.11 -15.74 -23.92
#